data_AF-A0A6I1ZTE6-F1
#
_entry.id   AF-A0A6I1ZTE6-F1
#
_cell.length_a   1.000
_cell.length_b   1.000
_cell.length_c   1.000
_cell.angle_alpha   90.00
_cell.angle_beta   90.00
_cell.angle_gamma   90.00
#
_symmetry.space_group_name_H-M   'P 1'
#
loop_
_entity.id
_entity.type
_entity.pdbx_description
1 polymer ?
#
loop_
_entity_poly.entity_id
_entity_poly.type
_entity_poly.pdbx_seq_one_letter_code
_entity_poly.pdbx_strand_id
1 'polypeptide(L)'
;MSREQLLAEVTRKYEDIYRKRTRKSGETLEKANKYMPGGDTRTSIWFDPYPFWIDKAEGCRFTDVDGNEYIDFHNCYTTMILGHANPKVVAAVREQARRAPLWEH
;
A
#
# COMPACT_ATOMS: atom_id res chain seq x y z
N MET A 1 -5.72 -9.51 35.26
CA MET A 1 -5.87 -9.69 33.81
C MET A 1 -4.66 -10.44 33.29
N SER A 2 -4.82 -11.51 32.51
CA SER A 2 -3.71 -12.27 31.94
C SER A 2 -3.03 -11.51 30.80
N ARG A 3 -1.80 -11.91 30.43
CA ARG A 3 -1.08 -11.36 29.27
C ARG A 3 -1.90 -11.47 27.99
N GLU A 4 -2.59 -12.59 27.79
CA GLU A 4 -3.42 -12.84 26.60
C GLU A 4 -4.62 -11.90 26.55
N GLN A 5 -5.27 -11.68 27.69
CA GLN A 5 -6.39 -10.74 27.80
C GLN A 5 -5.95 -9.31 27.45
N LEU A 6 -4.78 -8.89 27.95
CA LEU A 6 -4.20 -7.58 27.64
C LEU A 6 -3.89 -7.43 26.15
N LEU A 7 -3.25 -8.44 25.53
CA LEU A 7 -2.93 -8.42 24.10
C LEU A 7 -4.22 -8.32 23.25
N ALA A 8 -5.23 -9.12 23.56
CA ALA A 8 -6.48 -9.10 22.82
C ALA A 8 -7.22 -7.75 22.95
N GLU A 9 -7.19 -7.12 24.12
CA GLU A 9 -7.75 -5.79 24.35
C GLU A 9 -7.02 -4.72 23.52
N VAL A 10 -5.69 -4.72 23.56
CA VAL A 10 -4.86 -3.76 22.83
C VAL A 10 -5.01 -3.93 21.32
N THR A 11 -5.00 -5.17 20.81
CA THR A 11 -5.22 -5.47 19.39
C THR A 11 -6.56 -4.94 18.93
N ARG A 12 -7.66 -5.25 19.65
CA ARG A 12 -9.00 -4.73 19.31
C ARG A 12 -9.03 -3.21 19.26
N LYS A 13 -8.45 -2.55 20.26
CA LYS A 13 -8.39 -1.08 20.30
C LYS A 13 -7.71 -0.50 19.07
N TYR A 14 -6.55 -1.04 18.67
CA TYR A 14 -5.81 -0.51 17.51
C TYR A 14 -6.44 -0.91 16.17
N GLU A 15 -7.05 -2.10 16.09
CA GLU A 15 -7.82 -2.51 14.91
C GLU A 15 -9.03 -1.58 14.68
N ASP A 16 -9.76 -1.21 15.74
CA ASP A 16 -10.88 -0.27 15.64
C ASP A 16 -10.42 1.13 15.17
N ILE A 17 -9.27 1.60 15.69
CA ILE A 17 -8.67 2.86 15.23
C ILE A 17 -8.27 2.75 13.76
N TYR A 18 -7.66 1.64 13.36
CA TYR A 18 -7.26 1.39 11.97
C TYR A 18 -8.49 1.44 11.06
N ARG A 19 -9.51 0.62 11.32
CA ARG A 19 -10.75 0.56 10.51
C ARG A 19 -11.45 1.91 10.37
N LYS A 20 -11.44 2.75 11.41
CA LYS A 20 -12.02 4.11 11.35
C LYS A 20 -11.23 5.04 10.45
N ARG A 21 -9.90 4.89 10.41
CA ARG A 21 -9.00 5.74 9.61
C ARG A 21 -8.89 5.29 8.16
N THR A 22 -9.13 4.00 7.86
CA THR A 22 -8.92 3.39 6.55
C THR A 22 -10.22 2.84 5.94
N ARG A 23 -11.31 3.59 6.05
CA ARG A 23 -12.64 3.14 5.62
C ARG A 23 -12.71 2.83 4.12
N LYS A 24 -12.23 3.75 3.27
CA LYS A 24 -12.21 3.58 1.81
C LYS A 24 -11.30 2.44 1.38
N SER A 25 -10.22 2.20 2.12
CA SER A 25 -9.40 1.00 1.97
C SER A 25 -10.23 -0.27 2.16
N GLY A 26 -10.99 -0.38 3.24
CA GLY A 26 -11.92 -1.50 3.45
C GLY A 26 -12.96 -1.66 2.34
N GLU A 27 -13.59 -0.58 1.89
CA GLU A 27 -14.53 -0.58 0.76
C GLU A 27 -13.85 -1.00 -0.56
N THR A 28 -12.55 -0.75 -0.70
CA THR A 28 -11.76 -1.16 -1.88
C THR A 28 -11.47 -2.65 -1.85
N LEU A 29 -11.17 -3.23 -0.68
CA LEU A 29 -11.03 -4.69 -0.51
C LEU A 29 -12.30 -5.42 -0.95
N GLU A 30 -13.47 -4.96 -0.51
CA GLU A 30 -14.76 -5.58 -0.85
C GLU A 30 -14.99 -5.64 -2.37
N LYS A 31 -14.54 -4.61 -3.10
CA LYS A 31 -14.59 -4.58 -4.56
C LYS A 31 -13.56 -5.52 -5.18
N ALA A 32 -12.32 -5.49 -4.69
CA ALA A 32 -11.21 -6.29 -5.22
C ALA A 32 -11.44 -7.80 -5.06
N ASN A 33 -12.06 -8.22 -3.95
CA ASN A 33 -12.41 -9.62 -3.68
C ASN A 33 -13.31 -10.26 -4.76
N LYS A 34 -14.01 -9.46 -5.58
CA LYS A 34 -14.83 -9.98 -6.68
C LYS A 34 -13.99 -10.48 -7.86
N TYR A 35 -12.72 -10.07 -7.93
CA TYR A 35 -11.84 -10.32 -9.09
C TYR A 35 -10.58 -11.10 -8.72
N MET A 36 -10.12 -11.01 -7.47
CA MET A 36 -8.88 -11.63 -7.00
C MET A 36 -9.09 -12.27 -5.62
N PRO A 37 -8.60 -13.50 -5.37
CA PRO A 37 -8.66 -14.12 -4.05
C PRO A 37 -8.00 -13.23 -2.99
N GLY A 38 -8.73 -12.89 -1.93
CA GLY A 38 -8.24 -11.99 -0.88
C GLY A 38 -8.05 -10.53 -1.31
N GLY A 39 -8.50 -10.17 -2.53
CA GLY A 39 -8.46 -8.82 -3.08
C GLY A 39 -7.05 -8.31 -3.36
N ASP A 40 -6.07 -9.21 -3.49
CA ASP A 40 -4.66 -8.89 -3.58
C ASP A 40 -3.92 -9.87 -4.50
N THR A 41 -2.81 -9.44 -5.11
CA THR A 41 -1.97 -10.26 -6.00
C THR A 41 -0.62 -10.63 -5.40
N ARG A 42 -0.34 -10.17 -4.18
CA ARG A 42 0.96 -10.27 -3.52
C ARG A 42 0.79 -10.46 -2.00
N THR A 43 0.66 -11.71 -1.58
CA THR A 43 0.42 -12.10 -0.18
C THR A 43 1.37 -11.48 0.85
N SER A 44 2.61 -11.13 0.47
CA SER A 44 3.60 -10.59 1.42
C SER A 44 3.17 -9.30 2.12
N ILE A 45 2.33 -8.47 1.47
CA ILE A 45 1.86 -7.18 2.01
C ILE A 45 0.48 -7.27 2.65
N TRP A 46 -0.12 -8.46 2.70
CA TRP A 46 -1.46 -8.66 3.22
C TRP A 46 -1.43 -8.88 4.74
N PHE A 47 -2.34 -8.24 5.47
CA PHE A 47 -2.49 -8.41 6.91
C PHE A 47 -3.95 -8.15 7.34
N ASP A 48 -4.34 -8.72 8.48
CA ASP A 48 -5.64 -8.46 9.09
C ASP A 48 -5.70 -7.05 9.71
N PRO A 49 -6.82 -6.31 9.57
CA PRO A 49 -8.08 -6.76 8.97
C PRO A 49 -8.13 -6.63 7.44
N TYR A 50 -7.27 -5.78 6.88
CA TYR A 50 -7.00 -5.58 5.47
C TYR A 50 -5.79 -4.63 5.31
N PRO A 51 -5.05 -4.66 4.19
CA PRO A 51 -4.04 -3.65 3.90
C PRO A 51 -4.69 -2.28 3.62
N PHE A 52 -3.92 -1.18 3.69
CA PHE A 52 -4.39 0.11 3.20
C PHE A 52 -4.00 0.30 1.72
N TRP A 53 -4.78 1.08 0.97
CA TRP A 53 -4.49 1.36 -0.46
C TRP A 53 -3.84 2.73 -0.60
N ILE A 54 -2.71 2.79 -1.32
CA ILE A 54 -1.97 4.03 -1.56
C ILE A 54 -2.57 4.76 -2.77
N ASP A 55 -2.86 6.05 -2.63
CA ASP A 55 -3.34 6.93 -3.72
C ASP A 55 -2.17 7.60 -4.46
N LYS A 56 -1.23 8.17 -3.69
CA LYS A 56 -0.07 8.90 -4.24
C LYS A 56 1.14 8.80 -3.33
N ALA A 57 2.34 8.91 -3.91
CA ALA A 57 3.59 8.87 -3.16
C ALA A 57 4.70 9.68 -3.86
N GLU A 58 5.54 10.35 -3.07
CA GLU A 58 6.69 11.11 -3.53
C GLU A 58 7.81 11.08 -2.47
N GLY A 59 9.04 10.80 -2.89
CA GLY A 59 10.18 10.69 -1.99
C GLY A 59 9.96 9.57 -0.97
N CYS A 60 10.07 9.89 0.32
CA CYS A 60 9.84 8.96 1.42
C CYS A 60 8.42 9.03 2.00
N ARG A 61 7.46 9.69 1.32
CA ARG A 61 6.10 9.89 1.83
C ARG A 61 5.05 9.34 0.88
N PHE A 62 3.93 8.92 1.44
CA PHE A 62 2.74 8.55 0.67
C PHE A 62 1.46 8.97 1.38
N THR A 63 0.40 9.11 0.60
CA THR A 63 -0.97 9.33 1.06
C THR A 63 -1.84 8.14 0.65
N ASP A 64 -2.61 7.59 1.59
CA ASP A 64 -3.58 6.53 1.27
C ASP A 64 -4.87 7.09 0.65
N VAL A 65 -5.75 6.21 0.17
CA VAL A 65 -7.04 6.58 -0.43
C VAL A 65 -8.00 7.28 0.56
N ASP A 66 -7.73 7.13 1.86
CA ASP A 66 -8.45 7.75 2.96
C ASP A 66 -7.91 9.16 3.31
N GLY A 67 -6.78 9.56 2.74
CA GLY A 67 -6.15 10.87 2.95
C GLY A 67 -5.15 10.91 4.11
N ASN A 68 -4.78 9.75 4.69
CA ASN A 68 -3.76 9.67 5.72
C ASN A 68 -2.37 9.76 5.10
N GLU A 69 -1.48 10.55 5.70
CA GLU A 69 -0.09 10.71 5.27
C GLU A 69 0.89 9.91 6.13
N TYR A 70 1.86 9.28 5.47
CA TYR A 70 2.83 8.40 6.11
C TYR A 70 4.26 8.67 5.63
N ILE A 71 5.23 8.24 6.43
CA ILE A 71 6.63 8.09 6.03
C ILE A 71 6.87 6.61 5.73
N ASP A 72 7.40 6.31 4.55
CA ASP A 72 7.67 4.95 4.10
C ASP A 72 8.99 4.42 4.66
N PHE A 73 8.90 3.58 5.69
CA PHE A 73 10.00 2.78 6.21
C PHE A 73 10.04 1.36 5.64
N HIS A 74 9.00 0.95 4.89
CA HIS A 74 8.90 -0.38 4.31
C HIS A 74 9.72 -0.49 3.02
N ASN A 75 9.78 0.61 2.25
CA ASN A 75 10.64 0.77 1.09
C ASN A 75 10.49 -0.36 0.05
N CYS A 76 9.26 -0.90 -0.06
CA CYS A 76 8.93 -2.10 -0.85
C CYS A 76 9.98 -3.22 -0.70
N TYR A 77 10.31 -3.59 0.54
CA TYR A 77 11.35 -4.58 0.85
C TYR A 77 12.69 -4.23 0.16
N THR A 78 13.15 -2.99 0.33
CA THR A 78 14.41 -2.41 -0.18
C THR A 78 14.42 -1.98 -1.66
N THR A 79 13.45 -2.39 -2.47
CA THR A 79 13.46 -2.11 -3.92
C THR A 79 13.27 -0.63 -4.28
N MET A 80 12.64 0.17 -3.40
CA MET A 80 12.33 1.57 -3.64
C MET A 80 13.39 2.54 -3.06
N ILE A 81 14.66 2.14 -2.98
CA ILE A 81 15.73 2.87 -2.28
C ILE A 81 15.90 4.35 -2.70
N LEU A 82 15.51 4.71 -3.93
CA LEU A 82 15.57 6.08 -4.44
C LEU A 82 14.34 6.93 -4.06
N GLY A 83 13.40 6.37 -3.30
CA GLY A 83 12.10 6.94 -2.98
C GLY A 83 11.08 6.79 -4.11
N HIS A 84 9.82 7.05 -3.76
CA HIS A 84 8.70 7.12 -4.70
C HIS A 84 8.88 8.27 -5.69
N ALA A 85 8.48 8.03 -6.94
CA ALA A 85 8.45 9.04 -8.01
C ALA A 85 9.77 9.84 -8.19
N ASN A 86 10.92 9.19 -8.03
CA ASN A 86 12.22 9.85 -8.21
C ASN A 86 12.30 10.55 -9.59
N PRO A 87 12.55 11.88 -9.65
CA PRO A 87 12.43 12.64 -10.89
C PRO A 87 13.32 12.13 -12.04
N LYS A 88 14.53 11.62 -11.72
CA LYS A 88 15.45 11.08 -12.73
C LYS A 88 14.95 9.76 -13.29
N VAL A 89 14.43 8.88 -12.42
CA VAL A 89 13.85 7.59 -12.83
C VAL A 89 12.60 7.82 -13.66
N VAL A 90 11.70 8.69 -13.20
CA VAL A 90 10.46 9.02 -13.92
C VAL A 90 10.77 9.61 -15.30
N ALA A 91 11.74 10.53 -15.41
CA ALA A 91 12.14 11.08 -16.69
C ALA A 91 12.69 10.01 -17.64
N ALA A 92 13.58 9.13 -17.16
CA ALA A 92 14.16 8.05 -17.95
C ALA A 92 13.09 7.06 -18.44
N VAL A 93 12.15 6.66 -17.58
CA VAL A 93 11.03 5.78 -17.94
C VAL A 93 10.13 6.45 -18.99
N ARG A 94 9.79 7.73 -18.81
CA ARG A 94 8.95 8.48 -19.77
C ARG A 94 9.61 8.59 -21.14
N GLU A 95 10.91 8.85 -21.18
CA GLU A 95 11.64 8.92 -22.45
C GLU A 95 11.68 7.56 -23.13
N GLN A 96 12.01 6.50 -22.39
CA GLN A 96 12.06 5.15 -22.95
C GLN A 96 10.68 4.67 -23.43
N ALA A 97 9.61 4.99 -22.70
CA ALA A 97 8.24 4.62 -23.08
C ALA A 97 7.82 5.22 -24.44
N ARG A 98 8.34 6.41 -24.81
CA ARG A 98 8.09 7.02 -26.14
C ARG A 98 8.75 6.27 -27.28
N ARG A 99 9.78 5.48 -26.97
CA ARG A 99 10.57 4.74 -27.96
C ARG A 99 10.16 3.27 -28.04
N ALA A 100 9.23 2.80 -27.20
CA ALA A 100 8.89 1.39 -27.06
C ALA A 100 8.32 0.85 -28.38
N PRO A 101 9.06 -0.02 -29.10
CA PRO A 101 8.54 -0.61 -30.32
C PRO A 101 7.46 -1.64 -29.96
N LEU A 102 6.35 -1.63 -30.69
CA LEU A 102 5.21 -2.52 -30.53
C LEU A 102 5.42 -3.91 -31.19
N TRP A 103 6.68 -4.38 -31.27
CA TRP A 103 7.18 -5.69 -31.74
C TRP A 103 8.07 -5.70 -33.01
N GLU A 104 9.06 -6.62 -32.90
CA GLU A 104 9.94 -7.38 -33.82
C GLU A 104 11.18 -6.83 -34.55
N HIS A 105 11.42 -5.53 -34.77
CA HIS A 105 12.75 -5.06 -35.25
C HIS A 105 13.18 -3.72 -34.64
#